data_AF-T1EPG8-F1
#
_entry.id   AF-T1EPG8-F1
#
_cell.length_a   1.000
_cell.length_b   1.000
_cell.length_c   1.000
_cell.angle_alpha   90.00
_cell.angle_beta   90.00
_cell.angle_gamma   90.00
#
_symmetry.space_group_name_H-M   'P 1'
#
loop_
_entity.id
_entity.type
_entity.pdbx_description
1 polymer ?
#
loop_
_entity_poly.entity_id
_entity_poly.type
_entity_poly.pdbx_seq_one_letter_code
_entity_poly.pdbx_strand_id
1 'polypeptide(L)'
;MVYWVSPIGPNELFNMINREFKYACITDVMFLLLLDARAKEHYNESHIITAKLAQRDKDEMYTVSLDYELECRTNIVVYDHSTTESDLINQVVTPALQCAKTMWECSKQTSIQVLTGGYKDFSAFYPFLRTRKLFYLPKACLKLKFTHFDKKSS
;
A
#
# COMPACT_ATOMS: atom_id res chain seq x y z
N MET A 1 22.30 -2.55 -13.94
CA MET A 1 21.76 -2.60 -12.57
C MET A 1 21.43 -1.18 -12.15
N VAL A 2 20.17 -0.92 -11.78
CA VAL A 2 19.73 0.42 -11.37
C VAL A 2 20.02 0.55 -9.88
N TYR A 3 21.02 1.34 -9.50
CA TYR A 3 21.54 1.37 -8.12
C TYR A 3 20.58 1.93 -7.06
N TRP A 4 19.47 2.53 -7.48
CA TRP A 4 18.53 3.21 -6.58
C TRP A 4 17.26 2.41 -6.25
N VAL A 5 16.93 1.38 -7.03
CA VAL A 5 15.73 0.55 -6.85
C VAL A 5 16.10 -0.92 -6.77
N SER A 6 15.53 -1.64 -5.80
CA SER A 6 15.69 -3.09 -5.64
C SER A 6 14.35 -3.79 -5.78
N PRO A 7 14.21 -4.80 -6.65
CA PRO A 7 13.03 -5.66 -6.63
C PRO A 7 12.99 -6.47 -5.34
N ILE A 8 11.80 -6.68 -4.79
CA ILE A 8 11.54 -7.68 -3.74
C ILE A 8 10.28 -8.49 -4.06
N GLY A 9 10.27 -9.76 -3.71
CA GLY A 9 9.14 -10.65 -3.89
C GLY A 9 8.17 -10.68 -2.70
N PRO A 10 7.00 -11.33 -2.86
CA PRO A 10 6.00 -11.43 -1.80
C PRO A 10 6.50 -12.05 -0.49
N ASN A 11 7.38 -13.05 -0.57
CA ASN A 11 7.93 -13.73 0.60
C ASN A 11 8.88 -12.83 1.40
N GLU A 12 9.65 -11.98 0.73
CA GLU A 12 10.55 -11.05 1.38
C GLU A 12 9.74 -9.98 2.13
N LEU A 13 8.70 -9.42 1.50
CA LEU A 13 7.79 -8.50 2.17
C LEU A 13 7.05 -9.18 3.33
N PHE A 14 6.60 -10.43 3.16
CA PHE A 14 5.99 -11.20 4.25
C PHE A 14 6.96 -11.34 5.43
N ASN A 15 8.21 -11.69 5.17
CA ASN A 15 9.22 -11.81 6.21
C ASN A 15 9.48 -10.48 6.90
N MET A 16 9.54 -9.36 6.16
CA MET A 16 9.72 -8.02 6.75
C MET A 16 8.53 -7.62 7.63
N ILE A 17 7.30 -7.90 7.19
CA ILE A 17 6.09 -7.65 7.98
C ILE A 17 6.07 -8.52 9.25
N ASN A 18 6.57 -9.76 9.18
CA ASN A 18 6.56 -10.72 10.29
C ASN A 18 7.87 -10.82 11.06
N ARG A 19 8.87 -9.96 10.78
CA ARG A 19 10.19 -9.97 11.45
C ARG A 19 10.04 -9.46 12.88
N GLU A 20 9.55 -10.35 13.74
CA GLU A 20 9.50 -10.26 15.20
C GLU A 20 8.99 -8.95 15.81
N PHE A 21 7.69 -8.93 16.09
CA PHE A 21 7.07 -8.20 17.21
C PHE A 21 7.56 -8.72 18.60
N LYS A 22 8.82 -9.14 18.77
CA LYS A 22 9.31 -9.78 20.02
C LYS A 22 9.52 -8.80 21.17
N TYR A 23 9.65 -7.51 20.89
CA TYR A 23 9.65 -6.45 21.90
C TYR A 23 8.50 -5.49 21.61
N ALA A 24 7.93 -4.92 22.68
CA ALA A 24 6.80 -3.99 22.59
C ALA A 24 7.07 -2.94 21.50
N CYS A 25 6.06 -2.72 20.65
CA CYS A 25 6.02 -1.89 19.44
C CYS A 25 6.37 -0.39 19.61
N ILE A 26 7.14 -0.02 20.64
CA ILE A 26 7.52 1.35 20.97
C ILE A 26 8.85 1.75 20.31
N THR A 27 9.75 0.80 20.04
CA THR A 27 11.10 1.11 19.51
C THR A 27 11.27 0.97 18.00
N ASP A 28 10.47 0.15 17.31
CA ASP A 28 10.75 -0.19 15.89
C ASP A 28 9.67 0.25 14.89
N VAL A 29 9.12 1.45 15.11
CA VAL A 29 8.26 2.10 14.12
C VAL A 29 9.04 2.43 12.84
N MET A 30 10.37 2.45 12.92
CA MET A 30 11.28 2.89 11.85
C MET A 30 11.74 1.75 10.91
N PHE A 31 11.48 0.48 11.23
CA PHE A 31 11.94 -0.65 10.41
C PHE A 31 11.41 -0.66 8.99
N LEU A 32 10.09 -0.45 8.82
CA LEU A 32 9.40 -0.62 7.54
C LEU A 32 8.44 0.54 7.29
N LEU A 33 8.61 1.19 6.15
CA LEU A 33 7.61 2.05 5.53
C LEU A 33 7.07 1.35 4.28
N LEU A 34 5.80 0.98 4.30
CA LEU A 34 5.11 0.35 3.18
C LEU A 34 4.17 1.35 2.52
N LEU A 35 4.36 1.61 1.23
CA LEU A 35 3.61 2.61 0.46
C LEU A 35 2.80 1.95 -0.67
N ASP A 36 1.51 2.25 -0.69
CA ASP A 36 0.59 1.89 -1.75
C ASP A 36 0.53 3.03 -2.78
N ALA A 37 1.09 2.81 -3.97
CA ALA A 37 1.09 3.78 -5.06
C ALA A 37 -0.18 3.70 -5.94
N ARG A 38 -1.15 2.83 -5.62
CA ARG A 38 -2.39 2.74 -6.39
C ARG A 38 -3.30 3.94 -6.12
N ALA A 39 -4.35 4.06 -6.95
CA ALA A 39 -5.38 5.05 -6.74
C ALA A 39 -6.10 4.86 -5.39
N LYS A 40 -6.61 5.96 -4.82
CA LYS A 40 -7.23 6.00 -3.49
C LYS A 40 -8.42 5.05 -3.37
N GLU A 41 -9.15 4.84 -4.46
CA GLU A 41 -10.29 3.94 -4.57
C GLU A 41 -9.86 2.50 -4.27
N HIS A 42 -8.81 2.03 -4.96
CA HIS A 42 -8.26 0.69 -4.76
C HIS A 42 -7.67 0.49 -3.36
N TYR A 43 -7.00 1.51 -2.82
CA TYR A 43 -6.53 1.49 -1.44
C TYR A 43 -7.70 1.39 -0.44
N ASN A 44 -8.80 2.09 -0.70
CA ASN A 44 -9.97 2.06 0.16
C ASN A 44 -10.74 0.74 0.09
N GLU A 45 -10.79 0.09 -1.07
CA GLU A 45 -11.37 -1.24 -1.21
C GLU A 45 -10.58 -2.26 -0.37
N SER A 46 -9.26 -2.31 -0.55
CA SER A 46 -8.37 -3.19 0.20
C SER A 46 -6.90 -2.90 -0.12
N HIS A 47 -6.06 -2.93 0.90
CA HIS A 47 -4.60 -2.74 0.80
C HIS A 47 -3.86 -3.73 1.70
N ILE A 48 -2.55 -3.87 1.52
CA ILE A 48 -1.71 -4.69 2.41
C ILE A 48 -1.77 -4.05 3.80
N ILE A 49 -1.82 -4.85 4.87
CA ILE A 49 -1.81 -4.32 6.23
C ILE A 49 -0.61 -3.40 6.44
N THR A 50 -0.78 -2.41 7.32
CA THR A 50 0.23 -1.38 7.66
C THR A 50 0.69 -0.48 6.50
N ALA A 51 0.22 -0.71 5.27
CA ALA A 51 0.53 0.16 4.14
C ALA A 51 -0.09 1.55 4.32
N LYS A 52 0.65 2.60 3.97
CA LYS A 52 0.15 3.96 3.82
C LYS A 52 -0.13 4.24 2.35
N LEU A 53 -1.21 4.97 2.06
CA LEU A 53 -1.44 5.49 0.71
C LEU A 53 -0.35 6.52 0.39
N ALA A 54 0.31 6.38 -0.77
CA ALA A 54 1.28 7.34 -1.25
C ALA A 54 0.62 8.70 -1.49
N GLN A 55 1.19 9.75 -0.91
CA GLN A 55 0.64 11.10 -1.03
C GLN A 55 0.85 11.64 -2.44
N ARG A 56 -0.18 12.33 -2.94
CA ARG A 56 -0.14 13.06 -4.22
C ARG A 56 -0.55 14.51 -4.00
N ASP A 57 0.01 15.40 -4.81
CA ASP A 57 -0.37 16.82 -4.83
C ASP A 57 -1.61 17.07 -5.72
N LYS A 58 -1.92 18.34 -5.97
CA LYS A 58 -3.06 18.75 -6.80
C LYS A 58 -2.89 18.37 -8.28
N ASP A 59 -1.66 18.16 -8.72
CA ASP A 59 -1.30 17.79 -10.08
C ASP A 59 -1.16 16.26 -10.23
N GLU A 60 -1.62 15.50 -9.22
CA GLU A 60 -1.53 14.04 -9.13
C GLU A 60 -0.09 13.50 -9.14
N MET A 61 0.89 14.35 -8.84
CA MET A 61 2.28 13.96 -8.71
C MET A 61 2.56 13.44 -7.31
N TYR A 62 3.38 12.39 -7.21
CA TYR A 62 3.77 11.86 -5.91
C TYR A 62 4.56 12.90 -5.12
N THR A 63 4.27 12.96 -3.81
CA THR A 63 4.95 13.83 -2.87
C THR A 63 5.32 13.06 -1.61
N VAL A 64 6.37 13.53 -0.93
CA VAL A 64 6.78 12.97 0.35
C VAL A 64 5.97 13.64 1.45
N SER A 65 5.30 12.83 2.26
CA SER A 65 4.63 13.33 3.45
C SER A 65 5.62 13.54 4.60
N LEU A 66 5.32 14.48 5.50
CA LEU A 66 6.16 14.77 6.66
C LEU A 66 6.29 13.56 7.61
N ASP A 67 5.28 12.67 7.64
CA ASP A 67 5.23 11.50 8.53
C ASP A 67 5.93 10.25 7.96
N TYR A 68 6.57 10.37 6.79
CA TYR A 68 7.29 9.25 6.18
C TYR A 68 8.68 9.05 6.80
N GLU A 69 9.31 10.12 7.29
CA GLU A 69 10.61 10.07 8.00
C GLU A 69 11.65 9.25 7.23
N LEU A 70 11.75 9.46 5.91
CA LEU A 70 12.47 8.58 4.97
C LEU A 70 13.93 8.29 5.38
N GLU A 71 14.60 9.28 6.00
CA GLU A 71 16.00 9.17 6.45
C GLU A 71 16.16 8.20 7.64
N CYS A 72 15.11 8.00 8.43
CA CYS A 72 15.13 7.11 9.59
C CYS A 72 14.62 5.70 9.25
N ARG A 73 14.06 5.50 8.06
CA ARG A 73 13.50 4.20 7.64
C ARG A 73 14.60 3.24 7.21
N THR A 74 14.62 2.05 7.81
CA THR A 74 15.54 0.98 7.38
C THR A 74 15.11 0.36 6.05
N ASN A 75 13.79 0.16 5.87
CA ASN A 75 13.24 -0.40 4.65
C ASN A 75 12.08 0.46 4.15
N ILE A 76 12.15 0.88 2.89
CA ILE A 76 11.09 1.61 2.22
C ILE A 76 10.62 0.75 1.04
N VAL A 77 9.40 0.23 1.15
CA VAL A 77 8.80 -0.65 0.15
C VAL A 77 7.64 0.09 -0.52
N VAL A 78 7.66 0.15 -1.84
CA VAL A 78 6.58 0.71 -2.66
C VAL A 78 5.96 -0.41 -3.48
N TYR A 79 4.63 -0.41 -3.61
CA TYR A 79 3.93 -1.33 -4.49
C TYR A 79 2.78 -0.63 -5.24
N ASP A 80 2.44 -1.16 -6.40
CA ASP A 80 1.26 -0.78 -7.17
C ASP A 80 0.35 -2.01 -7.40
N HIS A 81 -0.39 -2.05 -8.50
CA HIS A 81 -1.24 -3.22 -8.78
C HIS A 81 -0.42 -4.46 -9.16
N SER A 82 0.59 -4.33 -10.03
CA SER A 82 1.22 -5.49 -10.69
C SER A 82 2.57 -5.21 -11.36
N THR A 83 3.34 -4.21 -10.93
CA THR A 83 4.70 -3.95 -11.47
C THR A 83 5.55 -5.21 -11.37
N THR A 84 6.14 -5.63 -12.48
CA THR A 84 7.00 -6.81 -12.57
C THR A 84 8.49 -6.44 -12.46
N GLU A 85 9.34 -7.44 -12.23
CA GLU A 85 10.79 -7.23 -12.23
C GLU A 85 11.30 -6.75 -13.61
N SER A 86 10.71 -7.27 -14.70
CA SER A 86 11.01 -6.79 -16.05
C SER A 86 10.67 -5.31 -16.25
N ASP A 87 9.59 -4.82 -15.64
CA ASP A 87 9.21 -3.40 -15.74
C ASP A 87 10.24 -2.51 -15.03
N LEU A 88 10.81 -2.98 -13.92
CA LEU A 88 11.87 -2.29 -13.19
C LEU A 88 13.17 -2.24 -14.00
N ILE A 89 13.56 -3.36 -14.63
CA ILE A 89 14.77 -3.45 -15.45
C ILE A 89 14.66 -2.55 -16.68
N ASN A 90 13.50 -2.56 -17.34
CA ASN A 90 13.22 -1.76 -18.52
C ASN A 90 12.83 -0.30 -18.19
N GLN A 91 12.76 0.06 -16.91
CA GLN A 91 12.33 1.38 -16.41
C GLN A 91 10.99 1.85 -17.02
N VAL A 92 10.05 0.92 -17.15
CA VAL A 92 8.69 1.24 -17.61
C VAL A 92 8.06 2.19 -16.60
N VAL A 93 7.37 3.21 -17.09
CA VAL A 93 6.70 4.20 -16.23
C VAL A 93 5.49 3.55 -15.57
N THR A 94 5.68 3.03 -14.36
CA THR A 94 4.62 2.47 -13.53
C THR A 94 4.37 3.35 -12.30
N PRO A 95 3.17 3.31 -11.68
CA PRO A 95 2.89 4.04 -10.46
C PRO A 95 3.89 3.75 -9.33
N ALA A 96 4.30 2.48 -9.18
CA ALA A 96 5.29 2.08 -8.20
C ALA A 96 6.66 2.72 -8.49
N LEU A 97 7.11 2.72 -9.74
CA LEU A 97 8.42 3.27 -10.11
C LEU A 97 8.43 4.80 -10.01
N GLN A 98 7.34 5.47 -10.40
CA GLN A 98 7.19 6.93 -10.25
C GLN A 98 7.24 7.34 -8.77
N CYS A 99 6.48 6.65 -7.91
CA CYS A 99 6.49 6.89 -6.48
C CYS A 99 7.88 6.61 -5.89
N ALA A 100 8.49 5.46 -6.22
CA ALA A 100 9.82 5.10 -5.75
C ALA A 100 10.88 6.14 -6.16
N LYS A 101 10.79 6.69 -7.38
CA LYS A 101 11.69 7.73 -7.87
C LYS A 101 11.58 9.01 -7.02
N THR A 102 10.37 9.49 -6.75
CA THR A 102 10.15 10.64 -5.88
C THR A 102 10.71 10.39 -4.47
N MET A 103 10.46 9.21 -3.89
CA MET A 103 10.96 8.88 -2.56
C MET A 103 12.50 8.84 -2.53
N TRP A 104 13.13 8.31 -3.58
CA TRP A 104 14.58 8.24 -3.69
C TRP A 104 15.24 9.61 -3.86
N GLU A 105 14.68 10.48 -4.71
CA GLU A 105 15.18 11.85 -4.92
C GLU A 105 15.16 12.68 -3.62
N CYS A 106 14.19 12.39 -2.74
CA CYS A 106 14.08 13.01 -1.44
C CYS A 106 14.91 12.32 -0.33
N SER A 107 15.09 11.00 -0.37
CA SER A 107 15.77 10.25 0.70
C SER A 107 17.30 10.25 0.56
N LYS A 108 17.84 10.39 -0.66
CA LYS A 108 19.28 10.52 -1.02
C LYS A 108 20.27 9.47 -0.49
N GLN A 109 19.90 8.59 0.44
CA GLN A 109 20.78 7.64 1.14
C GLN A 109 20.26 6.20 1.15
N THR A 110 18.97 5.97 0.88
CA THR A 110 18.34 4.65 1.00
C THR A 110 17.88 4.13 -0.35
N SER A 111 18.22 2.87 -0.68
CA SER A 111 17.65 2.20 -1.84
C SER A 111 16.17 1.92 -1.61
N ILE A 112 15.33 2.22 -2.60
CA ILE A 112 13.89 1.98 -2.51
C ILE A 112 13.60 0.58 -3.01
N GLN A 113 12.80 -0.18 -2.25
CA GLN A 113 12.39 -1.52 -2.65
C GLN A 113 11.04 -1.45 -3.36
N VAL A 114 10.89 -2.17 -4.46
CA VAL A 114 9.61 -2.30 -5.17
C VAL A 114 9.12 -3.74 -5.12
N LEU A 115 7.87 -3.92 -4.66
CA LEU A 115 7.23 -5.23 -4.60
C LEU A 115 6.87 -5.72 -6.01
N THR A 116 7.55 -6.77 -6.45
CA THR A 116 7.28 -7.42 -7.74
C THR A 116 5.98 -8.22 -7.69
N GLY A 117 5.20 -8.14 -8.76
CA GLY A 117 3.83 -8.67 -8.81
C GLY A 117 2.80 -7.80 -8.06
N GLY A 118 3.27 -6.74 -7.38
CA GLY A 118 2.47 -5.73 -6.71
C GLY A 118 1.45 -6.30 -5.73
N TYR A 119 0.35 -5.57 -5.58
CA TYR A 119 -0.77 -5.96 -4.75
C TYR A 119 -1.43 -7.25 -5.23
N LYS A 120 -1.54 -7.46 -6.55
CA LYS A 120 -2.21 -8.62 -7.14
C LYS A 120 -1.60 -9.93 -6.62
N ASP A 121 -0.29 -10.09 -6.75
CA ASP A 121 0.36 -11.35 -6.42
C ASP A 121 0.47 -11.51 -4.89
N PHE A 122 0.83 -10.44 -4.17
CA PHE A 122 0.91 -10.49 -2.72
C PHE A 122 -0.45 -10.84 -2.08
N SER A 123 -1.55 -10.26 -2.57
CA SER A 123 -2.89 -10.55 -2.07
C SER A 123 -3.36 -11.98 -2.38
N ALA A 124 -2.86 -12.59 -3.46
CA ALA A 124 -3.13 -13.97 -3.80
C ALA A 124 -2.39 -14.95 -2.87
N PHE A 125 -1.12 -14.68 -2.57
CA PHE A 125 -0.31 -15.51 -1.67
C PHE A 125 -0.68 -15.31 -0.19
N TYR A 126 -0.95 -14.07 0.23
CA TYR A 126 -1.17 -13.69 1.62
C TYR A 126 -2.50 -12.96 1.82
N PRO A 127 -3.65 -13.59 1.55
CA PRO A 127 -4.95 -12.94 1.60
C PRO A 127 -5.35 -12.44 3.00
N PHE A 128 -4.73 -12.98 4.06
CA PHE A 128 -4.93 -12.59 5.46
C PHE A 128 -4.18 -11.32 5.85
N LEU A 129 -3.17 -10.90 5.07
CA LEU A 129 -2.45 -9.63 5.27
C LEU A 129 -3.09 -8.47 4.50
N ARG A 130 -4.39 -8.57 4.21
CA ARG A 130 -5.17 -7.51 3.59
C ARG A 130 -6.14 -6.86 4.57
N THR A 131 -6.33 -5.56 4.42
CA THR A 131 -7.40 -4.87 5.12
C THR A 131 -8.77 -5.26 4.53
N ARG A 132 -9.74 -5.50 5.41
CA ARG A 132 -11.16 -5.61 5.04
C ARG A 132 -11.88 -4.41 5.64
N LYS A 133 -12.10 -3.35 4.87
CA LYS A 133 -12.96 -2.26 5.35
C LYS A 133 -14.41 -2.72 5.26
N LEU A 134 -14.99 -3.07 6.41
CA LEU A 134 -16.45 -3.19 6.54
C LEU A 134 -17.04 -1.81 6.23
N PHE A 135 -17.71 -1.67 5.08
CA PHE A 135 -18.52 -0.49 4.81
C PHE A 135 -19.58 -0.40 5.91
N TYR A 136 -19.44 0.56 6.82
CA TYR A 136 -20.49 0.87 7.79
C TYR A 136 -21.70 1.37 7.00
N LEU A 137 -22.73 0.53 6.89
CA LEU A 137 -24.00 0.93 6.29
C LEU A 137 -24.79 1.74 7.34
N PRO A 138 -25.04 3.04 7.15
CA PRO A 138 -25.83 3.80 8.09
C PRO A 138 -27.24 3.20 8.18
N LYS A 139 -27.79 3.06 9.40
CA LYS A 139 -29.13 2.48 9.66
C LYS A 139 -30.27 3.08 8.81
N ALA A 140 -30.10 4.29 8.28
CA ALA A 140 -31.05 4.91 7.36
C ALA A 140 -31.27 4.09 6.07
N CYS A 141 -30.25 3.41 5.56
CA CYS A 141 -30.34 2.60 4.34
C CYS A 141 -31.13 1.28 4.57
N LEU A 142 -31.19 0.79 5.81
CA LEU A 142 -32.01 -0.38 6.19
C LEU A 142 -33.52 -0.07 6.22
N LYS A 143 -33.92 1.20 6.34
CA LYS A 143 -35.34 1.59 6.39
C LYS A 143 -36.07 1.53 5.05
N LEU A 144 -35.35 1.47 3.93
CA LEU A 144 -35.95 1.47 2.58
C LEU A 144 -36.45 0.08 2.12
N LYS A 145 -36.27 -0.99 2.90
CA LYS A 145 -36.77 -2.33 2.56
C LYS A 145 -38.06 -2.76 3.27
N PHE A 146 -38.59 -1.94 4.20
CA PHE A 146 -39.79 -2.30 4.96
C PHE A 146 -41.03 -1.48 4.63
N THR A 147 -40.94 -0.43 3.81
CA THR A 147 -42.10 0.43 3.48
C THR A 147 -42.97 -0.09 2.32
N HIS A 148 -42.67 -1.26 1.76
CA HIS A 148 -43.44 -1.85 0.65
C HIS A 148 -44.27 -3.10 1.01
N PHE A 149 -44.30 -3.53 2.28
CA PHE A 149 -45.09 -4.71 2.69
C PHE A 149 -46.37 -4.42 3.50
N ASP A 150 -46.63 -3.19 3.94
CA ASP A 150 -47.79 -2.87 4.81
C ASP A 150 -48.97 -2.17 4.09
N LYS A 151 -49.28 -2.55 2.84
CA LYS A 151 -50.50 -2.08 2.18
C LYS A 151 -51.24 -3.18 1.42
N LYS A 152 -51.68 -4.25 2.11
CA LYS A 152 -52.87 -5.05 1.74
C LYS A 152 -53.44 -5.78 2.96
N SER A 153 -54.31 -5.12 3.72
CA SER A 153 -55.39 -5.76 4.49
C SER A 153 -56.35 -4.69 5.02
N SER A 154 -57.41 -4.43 4.25
CA SER A 154 -58.74 -3.98 4.68
C SER A 154 -59.64 -3.95 3.45
#